data_AF-A0A973LLU7-F1
#
_entry.id   AF-A0A973LLU7-F1
#
_cell.length_a   1.000
_cell.length_b   1.000
_cell.length_c   1.000
_cell.angle_alpha   90.00
_cell.angle_beta   90.00
_cell.angle_gamma   90.00
#
_symmetry.space_group_name_H-M   'P 1'
#
loop_
_entity.id
_entity.type
_entity.pdbx_description
1 polymer ?
#
loop_
_entity_poly.entity_id
_entity_poly.type
_entity_poly.pdbx_seq_one_letter_code
_entity_poly.pdbx_strand_id
1 'polypeptide(L)'
;MPRVPPEMFRFVTTERADLHTAVLHAFGAAAERLVTALTLDEVRDGLRAAGWYAPIADPDLTATLRQLAGWGLLDVVFNHAGSFATAEEYERRNLQYALTARGEAALSGVRHAMATLASAGALQTAVLDAVADRLAELEALLSDPAPGRDRRVFTCLRELEGHLDGLRRDTLRFNGELQRLLRVEGADLATFHEVKAATVAYLQEYATNLEQRGDTIARALHGVAGRGVGVLHARALAGADLPALPG
;
A
#
# COMPACT_ATOMS: atom_id res chain seq x y z
N MET A 1 -11.18 1.45 22.96
CA MET A 1 -10.77 0.87 21.66
C MET A 1 -11.98 0.87 20.73
N PRO A 2 -11.86 1.36 19.48
CA PRO A 2 -12.95 1.27 18.51
C PRO A 2 -13.28 -0.20 18.22
N ARG A 3 -14.58 -0.54 18.16
CA ARG A 3 -15.05 -1.90 17.81
C ARG A 3 -15.34 -1.96 16.31
N VAL A 4 -14.75 -2.95 15.65
CA VAL A 4 -15.02 -3.23 14.23
C VAL A 4 -16.34 -4.02 14.13
N PRO A 5 -17.33 -3.55 13.35
CA PRO A 5 -18.54 -4.32 13.11
C PRO A 5 -18.22 -5.64 12.38
N PRO A 6 -18.77 -6.80 12.80
CA PRO A 6 -18.44 -8.10 12.20
C PRO A 6 -18.77 -8.16 10.70
N GLU A 7 -19.82 -7.47 10.27
CA GLU A 7 -20.22 -7.41 8.85
C GLU A 7 -19.19 -6.71 7.96
N MET A 8 -18.29 -5.89 8.53
CA MET A 8 -17.28 -5.15 7.78
C MET A 8 -16.27 -6.06 7.06
N PHE A 9 -15.92 -7.19 7.67
CA PHE A 9 -14.96 -8.17 7.10
C PHE A 9 -15.59 -9.52 6.81
N ARG A 10 -16.92 -9.64 6.88
CA ARG A 10 -17.61 -10.90 6.62
C ARG A 10 -17.38 -11.44 5.20
N PHE A 11 -17.16 -10.55 4.26
CA PHE A 11 -16.92 -10.91 2.86
C PHE A 11 -15.65 -11.76 2.64
N VAL A 12 -14.68 -11.75 3.55
CA VAL A 12 -13.46 -12.56 3.43
C VAL A 12 -13.56 -13.95 4.05
N THR A 13 -14.68 -14.31 4.70
CA THR A 13 -14.83 -15.59 5.42
C THR A 13 -15.94 -16.49 4.86
N THR A 14 -16.59 -16.11 3.76
CA THR A 14 -17.65 -16.91 3.14
C THR A 14 -17.11 -17.89 2.11
N GLU A 15 -17.93 -18.86 1.70
CA GLU A 15 -17.60 -19.77 0.59
C GLU A 15 -17.37 -19.06 -0.75
N ARG A 16 -17.86 -17.82 -0.91
CA ARG A 16 -17.69 -16.98 -2.10
C ARG A 16 -16.69 -15.83 -1.86
N ALA A 17 -15.82 -15.94 -0.86
CA ALA A 17 -14.92 -14.87 -0.45
C ALA A 17 -14.06 -14.29 -1.57
N ASP A 18 -13.54 -15.14 -2.46
CA ASP A 18 -12.73 -14.70 -3.60
C ASP A 18 -13.53 -13.80 -4.55
N LEU A 19 -14.77 -14.19 -4.85
CA LEU A 19 -15.67 -13.44 -5.72
C LEU A 19 -16.10 -12.12 -5.05
N HIS A 20 -16.46 -12.14 -3.77
CA HIS A 20 -16.78 -10.92 -3.02
C HIS A 20 -15.62 -9.93 -3.03
N THR A 21 -14.41 -10.44 -2.81
CA THR A 21 -13.18 -9.64 -2.81
C THR A 21 -12.92 -9.05 -4.19
N ALA A 22 -13.02 -9.86 -5.26
CA ALA A 22 -12.85 -9.39 -6.64
C ALA A 22 -13.87 -8.30 -7.01
N VAL A 23 -15.13 -8.45 -6.61
CA VAL A 23 -16.17 -7.42 -6.82
C VAL A 23 -15.81 -6.12 -6.09
N LEU A 24 -15.45 -6.18 -4.81
CA LEU A 24 -15.04 -4.97 -4.08
C LEU A 24 -13.78 -4.32 -4.68
N HIS A 25 -12.83 -5.11 -5.17
CA HIS A 25 -11.66 -4.59 -5.90
C HIS A 25 -12.06 -3.86 -7.18
N ALA A 26 -13.03 -4.38 -7.95
CA ALA A 26 -13.56 -3.71 -9.13
C ALA A 26 -14.20 -2.36 -8.79
N PHE A 27 -14.96 -2.28 -7.69
CA PHE A 27 -15.50 -1.00 -7.18
C PHE A 27 -14.40 -0.04 -6.74
N GLY A 28 -13.39 -0.52 -6.00
CA GLY A 28 -12.25 0.32 -5.61
C GLY A 28 -11.49 0.90 -6.80
N ALA A 29 -11.23 0.09 -7.83
CA ALA A 29 -10.57 0.53 -9.06
C ALA A 29 -11.44 1.48 -9.90
N ALA A 30 -12.77 1.39 -9.80
CA ALA A 30 -13.69 2.34 -10.41
C ALA A 30 -13.70 3.67 -9.65
N ALA A 31 -13.71 3.63 -8.32
CA ALA A 31 -13.65 4.82 -7.45
C ALA A 31 -12.35 5.62 -7.66
N GLU A 32 -11.21 4.95 -7.84
CA GLU A 32 -9.92 5.58 -8.21
C GLU A 32 -9.99 6.35 -9.54
N ARG A 33 -10.93 5.98 -10.43
CA ARG A 33 -11.21 6.66 -11.71
C ARG A 33 -12.40 7.62 -11.63
N LEU A 34 -12.84 7.97 -10.41
CA LEU A 34 -13.98 8.86 -10.14
C LEU A 34 -15.33 8.33 -10.67
N VAL A 35 -15.45 7.02 -10.89
CA VAL A 35 -16.72 6.37 -11.22
C VAL A 35 -17.42 5.97 -9.92
N THR A 36 -18.57 6.59 -9.64
CA THR A 36 -19.24 6.53 -8.34
C THR A 36 -20.22 5.37 -8.19
N ALA A 37 -20.75 4.84 -9.29
CA ALA A 37 -21.66 3.70 -9.28
C ALA A 37 -21.45 2.85 -10.54
N LEU A 38 -21.66 1.54 -10.43
CA LEU A 38 -21.49 0.58 -11.52
C LEU A 38 -22.79 -0.20 -11.77
N THR A 39 -23.10 -0.39 -13.04
CA THR A 39 -24.08 -1.37 -13.53
C THR A 39 -23.52 -2.80 -13.44
N LEU A 40 -24.39 -3.80 -13.60
CA LEU A 40 -23.99 -5.21 -13.63
C LEU A 40 -22.92 -5.50 -14.69
N ASP A 41 -23.04 -4.89 -15.88
CA ASP A 41 -22.12 -5.08 -16.99
C ASP A 41 -20.75 -4.45 -16.70
N GLU A 42 -20.72 -3.25 -16.11
CA GLU A 42 -19.47 -2.58 -15.72
C GLU A 42 -18.76 -3.33 -14.59
N VAL A 43 -19.49 -3.93 -13.65
CA VAL A 43 -18.89 -4.83 -12.65
C VAL A 43 -18.25 -6.03 -13.32
N ARG A 44 -18.91 -6.64 -14.32
CA ARG A 44 -18.37 -7.80 -15.06
C ARG A 44 -17.09 -7.44 -15.81
N ASP A 45 -17.03 -6.26 -16.41
CA ASP A 45 -15.81 -5.76 -17.06
C ASP A 45 -14.71 -5.46 -16.04
N GLY A 46 -15.05 -4.86 -14.90
CA GLY A 46 -14.13 -4.59 -13.80
C GLY A 46 -13.52 -5.87 -13.20
N LEU A 47 -14.28 -6.96 -13.13
CA LEU A 47 -13.79 -8.26 -12.64
C LEU A 47 -12.63 -8.80 -13.48
N ARG A 48 -12.68 -8.66 -14.82
CA ARG A 48 -11.58 -9.07 -15.68
C ARG A 48 -10.31 -8.25 -15.43
N ALA A 49 -10.46 -6.95 -15.24
CA ALA A 49 -9.33 -6.07 -14.89
C ALA A 49 -8.75 -6.41 -13.50
N ALA A 50 -9.58 -6.92 -12.59
CA ALA A 50 -9.16 -7.40 -11.26
C ALA A 50 -8.59 -8.83 -11.28
N GLY A 51 -8.38 -9.45 -12.44
CA GLY A 51 -7.78 -10.78 -12.58
C GLY A 51 -8.75 -11.95 -12.37
N TRP A 52 -10.06 -11.69 -12.35
CA TRP A 52 -11.08 -12.74 -12.31
C TRP A 52 -11.47 -13.17 -13.73
N TYR A 53 -11.07 -14.39 -14.11
CA TYR A 53 -11.30 -14.94 -15.45
C TYR A 53 -12.33 -16.07 -15.49
N ALA A 54 -12.79 -16.55 -14.34
CA ALA A 54 -13.80 -17.60 -14.29
C ALA A 54 -15.15 -17.06 -14.79
N PRO A 55 -15.86 -17.82 -15.65
CA PRO A 55 -17.19 -17.42 -16.12
C PRO A 55 -18.14 -17.29 -14.93
N ILE A 56 -18.89 -16.19 -14.90
CA ILE A 56 -19.90 -15.92 -13.87
C ILE A 56 -21.25 -15.68 -14.51
N ALA A 57 -22.26 -16.41 -14.05
CA ALA A 57 -23.63 -16.23 -14.49
C ALA A 57 -24.25 -14.98 -13.84
N ASP A 58 -25.12 -14.27 -14.56
CA ASP A 58 -25.83 -13.08 -14.07
C ASP A 58 -26.53 -13.28 -12.71
N PRO A 59 -27.21 -14.42 -12.45
CA PRO A 59 -27.85 -14.64 -11.16
C PRO A 59 -26.84 -14.69 -10.01
N ASP A 60 -25.66 -15.28 -10.25
CA ASP A 60 -24.61 -15.38 -9.23
C ASP A 60 -23.96 -14.02 -8.94
N LEU A 61 -23.69 -13.23 -9.98
CA LEU A 61 -23.16 -11.88 -9.80
C LEU A 61 -24.17 -10.98 -9.08
N THR A 62 -25.45 -11.07 -9.46
CA THR A 62 -26.53 -10.33 -8.82
C THR A 62 -26.72 -10.73 -7.35
N ALA A 63 -26.67 -12.03 -7.04
CA ALA A 63 -26.72 -12.51 -5.66
C ALA A 63 -25.54 -12.00 -4.83
N THR A 64 -24.34 -11.97 -5.42
CA THR A 64 -23.11 -11.44 -4.80
C THR A 64 -23.25 -9.95 -4.49
N LEU A 65 -23.72 -9.14 -5.44
CA LEU A 65 -23.94 -7.70 -5.24
C LEU A 65 -24.98 -7.42 -4.16
N ARG A 66 -26.11 -8.16 -4.17
CA ARG A 66 -27.13 -8.06 -3.11
C ARG A 66 -26.60 -8.44 -1.74
N GLN A 67 -25.74 -9.45 -1.66
CA GLN A 67 -25.12 -9.88 -0.41
C GLN A 67 -24.16 -8.80 0.14
N LEU A 68 -23.31 -8.23 -0.71
CA LEU A 68 -22.42 -7.12 -0.35
C LEU A 68 -23.21 -5.86 0.07
N ALA A 69 -24.35 -5.59 -0.57
CA ALA A 69 -25.26 -4.53 -0.16
C ALA A 69 -25.94 -4.85 1.20
N GLY A 70 -26.31 -6.10 1.45
CA GLY A 70 -26.84 -6.56 2.74
C GLY A 70 -25.86 -6.39 3.91
N TRP A 71 -24.56 -6.46 3.65
CA TRP A 71 -23.51 -6.14 4.63
C TRP A 71 -23.21 -4.63 4.74
N GLY A 72 -23.86 -3.82 3.91
CA GLY A 72 -23.64 -2.37 3.81
C GLY A 72 -22.27 -2.00 3.26
N LEU A 73 -21.63 -2.89 2.50
CA LEU A 73 -20.37 -2.61 1.78
C LEU A 73 -20.65 -1.92 0.44
N LEU A 74 -21.81 -2.23 -0.16
CA LEU A 74 -22.37 -1.54 -1.31
C LEU A 74 -23.70 -0.87 -0.95
N ASP A 75 -24.06 0.15 -1.71
CA ASP A 75 -25.40 0.74 -1.71
C ASP A 75 -26.06 0.50 -3.07
N VAL A 76 -27.39 0.45 -3.10
CA VAL A 76 -28.17 0.29 -4.33
C VAL A 76 -28.66 1.66 -4.78
N VAL A 77 -28.16 2.10 -5.93
CA VAL A 77 -28.53 3.37 -6.55
C VAL A 77 -29.48 3.09 -7.71
N PHE A 78 -30.63 3.76 -7.71
CA PHE A 78 -31.53 3.71 -8.84
C PHE A 78 -31.20 4.83 -9.82
N ASN A 79 -30.87 4.49 -11.05
CA ASN A 79 -30.90 5.44 -12.14
C ASN A 79 -32.36 5.66 -12.56
N HIS A 80 -32.79 6.89 -12.76
CA HIS A 80 -34.16 7.22 -13.21
C HIS A 80 -34.19 7.84 -14.61
N ALA A 81 -33.05 7.87 -15.31
CA ALA A 81 -32.88 8.65 -16.53
C ALA A 81 -33.20 7.90 -17.85
N GLY A 82 -33.82 6.71 -17.81
CA GLY A 82 -34.10 5.92 -19.02
C GLY A 82 -35.58 5.87 -19.43
N SER A 83 -35.82 5.70 -20.73
CA SER A 83 -37.12 5.28 -21.29
C SER A 83 -37.06 3.77 -21.53
N PHE A 84 -38.03 3.01 -21.00
CA PHE A 84 -37.97 1.54 -20.93
C PHE A 84 -39.16 0.91 -21.65
N ALA A 85 -38.91 -0.15 -22.43
CA ALA A 85 -39.94 -0.85 -23.19
C ALA A 85 -40.72 -1.89 -22.36
N THR A 86 -40.12 -2.42 -21.29
CA THR A 86 -40.76 -3.41 -20.39
C THR A 86 -40.32 -3.22 -18.93
N ALA A 87 -41.13 -3.72 -17.98
CA ALA A 87 -40.85 -3.62 -16.53
C ALA A 87 -39.60 -4.43 -16.10
N GLU A 88 -39.33 -5.56 -16.76
CA GLU A 88 -38.17 -6.41 -16.50
C GLU A 88 -36.85 -5.73 -16.95
N GLU A 89 -36.91 -4.95 -18.03
CA GLU A 89 -35.80 -4.10 -18.50
C GLU A 89 -35.56 -2.91 -17.57
N TYR A 90 -36.64 -2.33 -17.03
CA TYR A 90 -36.59 -1.26 -16.03
C TYR A 90 -35.86 -1.73 -14.76
N GLU A 91 -36.19 -2.90 -14.23
CA GLU A 91 -35.56 -3.43 -13.01
C GLU A 91 -34.09 -3.83 -13.22
N ARG A 92 -33.74 -4.44 -14.36
CA ARG A 92 -32.35 -4.89 -14.60
C ARG A 92 -31.40 -3.76 -15.00
N ARG A 93 -31.86 -2.73 -15.75
CA ARG A 93 -31.00 -1.65 -16.26
C ARG A 93 -30.94 -0.40 -15.38
N ASN A 94 -31.82 -0.25 -14.37
CA ASN A 94 -31.76 0.89 -13.44
C ASN A 94 -30.99 0.62 -12.15
N LEU A 95 -30.60 -0.62 -11.86
CA LEU A 95 -29.86 -0.94 -10.65
C LEU A 95 -28.36 -0.71 -10.87
N GLN A 96 -27.88 0.36 -10.27
CA GLN A 96 -26.45 0.60 -10.08
C GLN A 96 -26.09 0.31 -8.63
N TYR A 97 -24.83 -0.02 -8.40
CA TYR A 97 -24.28 -0.22 -7.06
C TYR A 97 -23.18 0.78 -6.83
N ALA A 98 -23.10 1.35 -5.62
CA ALA A 98 -22.06 2.27 -5.23
C ALA A 98 -21.28 1.71 -4.04
N LEU A 99 -19.98 1.97 -3.99
CA LEU A 99 -19.17 1.62 -2.81
C LEU A 99 -19.53 2.55 -1.66
N THR A 100 -19.84 2.00 -0.49
CA THR A 100 -20.08 2.82 0.71
C THR A 100 -18.78 3.21 1.40
N ALA A 101 -18.79 4.23 2.27
CA ALA A 101 -17.64 4.53 3.13
C ALA A 101 -17.21 3.33 3.99
N ARG A 102 -18.15 2.46 4.38
CA ARG A 102 -17.84 1.20 5.07
C ARG A 102 -17.14 0.21 4.14
N GLY A 103 -17.63 0.05 2.92
CA GLY A 103 -17.02 -0.80 1.89
C GLY A 103 -15.60 -0.35 1.54
N GLU A 104 -15.39 0.95 1.42
CA GLU A 104 -14.08 1.56 1.19
C GLU A 104 -13.12 1.27 2.35
N ALA A 105 -13.56 1.51 3.60
CA ALA A 105 -12.74 1.21 4.77
C ALA A 105 -12.42 -0.30 4.89
N ALA A 106 -13.37 -1.16 4.55
CA ALA A 106 -13.18 -2.61 4.56
C ALA A 106 -12.16 -3.06 3.51
N LEU A 107 -12.29 -2.58 2.27
CA LEU A 107 -11.36 -2.86 1.19
C LEU A 107 -9.95 -2.33 1.50
N SER A 108 -9.85 -1.11 2.04
CA SER A 108 -8.58 -0.52 2.47
C SER A 108 -7.91 -1.36 3.57
N GLY A 109 -8.69 -1.82 4.55
CA GLY A 109 -8.20 -2.70 5.62
C GLY A 109 -7.64 -4.02 5.10
N VAL A 110 -8.36 -4.69 4.18
CA VAL A 110 -7.88 -5.94 3.57
C VAL A 110 -6.66 -5.71 2.68
N ARG A 111 -6.67 -4.69 1.82
CA ARG A 111 -5.51 -4.32 0.99
C ARG A 111 -4.28 -4.04 1.85
N HIS A 112 -4.43 -3.31 2.95
CA HIS A 112 -3.34 -3.02 3.88
C HIS A 112 -2.82 -4.28 4.58
N ALA A 113 -3.72 -5.15 5.06
CA ALA A 113 -3.34 -6.42 5.68
C ALA A 113 -2.60 -7.32 4.69
N MET A 114 -3.10 -7.46 3.47
CA MET A 114 -2.47 -8.25 2.41
C MET A 114 -1.13 -7.65 1.96
N ALA A 115 -1.02 -6.33 1.82
CA ALA A 115 0.26 -5.68 1.52
C ALA A 115 1.26 -5.87 2.67
N THR A 116 0.80 -5.85 3.92
CA THR A 116 1.64 -6.14 5.09
C THR A 116 2.11 -7.59 5.11
N LEU A 117 1.27 -8.54 4.69
CA LEU A 117 1.62 -9.96 4.56
C LEU A 117 2.51 -10.22 3.34
N ALA A 118 2.29 -9.56 2.21
CA ALA A 118 3.09 -9.71 0.99
C ALA A 118 4.46 -9.02 1.09
N SER A 119 4.57 -7.97 1.91
CA SER A 119 5.86 -7.36 2.27
C SER A 119 6.65 -8.16 3.30
N ALA A 120 6.05 -9.22 3.88
CA ALA A 120 6.77 -10.22 4.65
C ALA A 120 7.59 -11.10 3.70
N GLY A 121 8.82 -10.70 3.42
CA GLY A 121 9.72 -11.46 2.54
C GLY A 121 10.84 -10.66 1.87
N ALA A 122 10.80 -9.33 1.87
CA ALA A 122 11.88 -8.53 1.30
C ALA A 122 12.45 -7.58 2.34
N LEU A 123 13.63 -7.91 2.87
CA LEU A 123 14.57 -6.90 3.35
C LEU A 123 14.89 -6.00 2.17
N GLN A 124 14.12 -4.93 2.00
CA GLN A 124 14.26 -4.00 0.90
C GLN A 124 15.54 -3.19 1.09
N THR A 125 16.67 -3.74 0.67
CA THR A 125 17.95 -3.01 0.60
C THR A 125 17.81 -1.74 -0.24
N ALA A 126 16.82 -1.68 -1.13
CA ALA A 126 16.40 -0.49 -1.86
C ALA A 126 16.15 0.74 -0.96
N VAL A 127 15.69 0.58 0.29
CA VAL A 127 15.53 1.73 1.20
C VAL A 127 16.88 2.31 1.61
N LEU A 128 17.91 1.47 1.76
CA LEU A 128 19.27 1.90 2.07
C LEU A 128 19.91 2.61 0.87
N ASP A 129 19.65 2.14 -0.36
CA ASP A 129 20.05 2.87 -1.58
C ASP A 129 19.38 4.24 -1.63
N ALA A 130 18.08 4.31 -1.39
CA ALA A 130 17.35 5.57 -1.38
C ALA A 130 17.88 6.56 -0.32
N VAL A 131 18.25 6.08 0.86
CA VAL A 131 18.92 6.89 1.89
C VAL A 131 20.27 7.40 1.40
N ALA A 132 21.10 6.54 0.82
CA ALA A 132 22.41 6.93 0.27
C ALA A 132 22.27 7.97 -0.85
N ASP A 133 21.33 7.77 -1.76
CA ASP A 133 21.04 8.68 -2.88
C ASP A 133 20.60 10.07 -2.39
N ARG A 134 19.69 10.13 -1.41
CA ARG A 134 19.24 11.41 -0.83
C ARG A 134 20.37 12.13 -0.09
N LEU A 135 21.24 11.39 0.62
CA LEU A 135 22.39 11.99 1.29
C LEU A 135 23.42 12.54 0.29
N ALA A 136 23.70 11.80 -0.79
CA ALA A 136 24.58 12.26 -1.87
C ALA A 136 24.00 13.50 -2.57
N GLU A 137 22.70 13.51 -2.81
CA GLU A 137 22.00 14.67 -3.35
C GLU A 137 22.06 15.89 -2.42
N LEU A 138 21.83 15.71 -1.11
CA LEU A 138 21.99 16.77 -0.12
C LEU A 138 23.42 17.32 -0.12
N GLU A 139 24.44 16.48 -0.17
CA GLU A 139 25.83 16.95 -0.25
C GLU A 139 26.05 17.82 -1.50
N ALA A 140 25.57 17.37 -2.66
CA ALA A 140 25.69 18.12 -3.91
C ALA A 140 24.95 19.47 -3.85
N LEU A 141 23.74 19.49 -3.30
CA LEU A 141 22.96 20.72 -3.11
C LEU A 141 23.63 21.69 -2.15
N LEU A 142 24.26 21.19 -1.09
CA LEU A 142 24.99 22.01 -0.12
C LEU A 142 26.34 22.52 -0.66
N SER A 143 26.93 21.82 -1.63
CA SER A 143 28.17 22.23 -2.30
C SER A 143 27.96 23.36 -3.30
N ASP A 144 26.75 23.51 -3.84
CA ASP A 144 26.38 24.55 -4.78
C ASP A 144 25.64 25.72 -4.07
N PRO A 145 26.23 26.91 -3.98
CA PRO A 145 25.61 28.08 -3.33
C PRO A 145 24.58 28.78 -4.22
N ALA A 146 24.23 28.22 -5.39
CA ALA A 146 23.25 28.82 -6.29
C ALA A 146 21.92 29.15 -5.58
N PRO A 147 21.46 30.41 -5.62
CA PRO A 147 20.18 30.80 -5.04
C PRO A 147 19.01 30.07 -5.72
N GLY A 148 17.97 29.74 -4.95
CA GLY A 148 16.76 29.07 -5.44
C GLY A 148 16.70 27.55 -5.27
N ARG A 149 17.74 26.92 -4.67
CA ARG A 149 17.76 25.48 -4.42
C ARG A 149 17.27 25.06 -3.03
N ASP A 150 17.01 26.01 -2.16
CA ASP A 150 16.64 25.78 -0.75
C ASP A 150 15.35 24.95 -0.62
N ARG A 151 14.38 25.16 -1.50
CA ARG A 151 13.18 24.32 -1.59
C ARG A 151 13.51 22.85 -1.90
N ARG A 152 14.48 22.58 -2.78
CA ARG A 152 14.92 21.19 -3.05
C ARG A 152 15.66 20.61 -1.86
N VAL A 153 16.47 21.39 -1.14
CA VAL A 153 17.11 20.96 0.11
C VAL A 153 16.04 20.52 1.13
N PHE A 154 15.00 21.31 1.33
CA PHE A 154 13.87 20.96 2.19
C PHE A 154 13.17 19.66 1.76
N THR A 155 12.77 19.56 0.49
CA THR A 155 12.09 18.37 -0.03
C THR A 155 12.97 17.12 0.08
N CYS A 156 14.26 17.23 -0.26
CA CYS A 156 15.21 16.13 -0.15
C CYS A 156 15.39 15.65 1.30
N LEU A 157 15.42 16.58 2.26
CA LEU A 157 15.46 16.26 3.69
C LEU A 157 14.18 15.55 4.17
N ARG A 158 13.01 15.96 3.69
CA ARG A 158 11.72 15.29 3.96
C ARG A 158 11.65 13.89 3.36
N GLU A 159 12.14 13.71 2.14
CA GLU A 159 12.27 12.41 1.48
C GLU A 159 13.19 11.48 2.30
N LEU A 160 14.35 11.99 2.72
CA LEU A 160 15.28 11.25 3.59
C LEU A 160 14.63 10.83 4.91
N GLU A 161 13.92 11.73 5.60
CA GLU A 161 13.17 11.41 6.82
C GLU A 161 12.15 10.29 6.58
N GLY A 162 11.40 10.36 5.48
CA GLY A 162 10.45 9.32 5.08
C GLY A 162 11.10 7.95 4.84
N HIS A 163 12.28 7.92 4.21
CA HIS A 163 13.05 6.69 4.02
C HIS A 163 13.57 6.11 5.34
N LEU A 164 14.06 6.94 6.26
CA LEU A 164 14.52 6.51 7.59
C LEU A 164 13.36 5.93 8.42
N ASP A 165 12.19 6.54 8.35
CA ASP A 165 10.98 6.01 8.97
C ASP A 165 10.54 4.67 8.37
N GLY A 166 10.67 4.53 7.04
CA GLY A 166 10.49 3.26 6.33
C GLY A 166 11.43 2.18 6.86
N LEU A 167 12.74 2.46 6.87
CA LEU A 167 13.78 1.56 7.37
C LEU A 167 13.49 1.09 8.80
N ARG A 168 13.08 1.99 9.69
CA ARG A 168 12.72 1.66 11.08
C ARG A 168 11.56 0.66 11.14
N ARG A 169 10.49 0.90 10.38
CA ARG A 169 9.32 0.00 10.33
C ARG A 169 9.71 -1.37 9.79
N ASP A 170 10.51 -1.41 8.72
CA ASP A 170 10.90 -2.66 8.07
C ASP A 170 11.86 -3.47 8.95
N THR A 171 12.78 -2.82 9.68
CA THR A 171 13.68 -3.49 10.63
C THR A 171 12.91 -4.17 11.76
N LEU A 172 11.91 -3.49 12.35
CA LEU A 172 11.08 -4.07 13.41
C LEU A 172 10.27 -5.28 12.90
N ARG A 173 9.76 -5.20 11.67
CA ARG A 173 9.00 -6.29 11.03
C ARG A 173 9.89 -7.51 10.79
N PHE A 174 11.06 -7.30 10.18
CA PHE A 174 12.04 -8.35 9.93
C PHE A 174 12.48 -9.07 11.21
N ASN A 175 12.74 -8.33 12.30
CA ASN A 175 13.11 -8.93 13.58
C ASN A 175 12.00 -9.86 14.11
N GLY A 176 10.74 -9.43 14.02
CA GLY A 176 9.59 -10.25 14.41
C GLY A 176 9.43 -11.52 13.55
N GLU A 177 9.78 -11.46 12.27
CA GLU A 177 9.79 -12.61 11.37
C GLU A 177 10.91 -13.60 11.69
N LEU A 178 12.12 -13.10 11.93
CA LEU A 178 13.26 -13.92 12.35
C LEU A 178 12.93 -14.65 13.67
N GLN A 179 12.30 -13.95 14.62
CA GLN A 179 11.82 -14.57 15.87
C GLN A 179 10.74 -15.64 15.64
N ARG A 180 9.86 -15.49 14.64
CA ARG A 180 8.85 -16.51 14.28
C ARG A 180 9.47 -17.72 13.60
N LEU A 181 10.39 -17.50 12.65
CA LEU A 181 11.14 -18.57 11.97
C LEU A 181 11.96 -19.40 12.97
N LEU A 182 12.57 -18.76 13.97
CA LEU A 182 13.30 -19.44 15.04
C LEU A 182 12.42 -20.27 15.98
N ARG A 183 11.11 -19.98 16.06
CA ARG A 183 10.14 -20.68 16.92
C ARG A 183 9.47 -21.88 16.25
N VAL A 184 9.72 -22.14 14.96
CA VAL A 184 9.16 -23.31 14.27
C VAL A 184 9.89 -24.57 14.74
N GLU A 185 9.42 -25.14 15.85
CA GLU A 185 9.73 -26.50 16.28
C GLU A 185 8.56 -27.40 15.83
N GLY A 186 8.81 -28.32 14.89
CA GLY A 186 7.82 -29.38 14.56
C GLY A 186 7.58 -29.72 13.08
N ALA A 187 8.34 -29.16 12.12
CA ALA A 187 8.24 -29.58 10.71
C ALA A 187 9.21 -30.74 10.38
N ASP A 188 8.86 -31.52 9.34
CA ASP A 188 9.66 -32.61 8.78
C ASP A 188 11.14 -32.21 8.61
N LEU A 189 12.04 -33.08 9.08
CA LEU A 189 13.47 -32.79 9.26
C LEU A 189 14.15 -32.40 7.93
N ALA A 190 13.72 -32.99 6.81
CA ALA A 190 14.28 -32.72 5.49
C ALA A 190 13.92 -31.32 4.96
N THR A 191 12.62 -30.95 4.99
CA THR A 191 12.15 -29.61 4.60
C THR A 191 12.70 -28.53 5.54
N PHE A 192 12.87 -28.85 6.82
CA PHE A 192 13.46 -27.94 7.81
C PHE A 192 14.93 -27.60 7.49
N HIS A 193 15.72 -28.56 7.01
CA HIS A 193 17.12 -28.34 6.66
C HIS A 193 17.29 -27.50 5.38
N GLU A 194 16.49 -27.73 4.34
CA GLU A 194 16.54 -26.94 3.10
C GLU A 194 16.10 -25.50 3.32
N VAL A 195 15.00 -25.29 4.07
CA VAL A 195 14.52 -23.95 4.41
C VAL A 195 15.54 -23.21 5.28
N LYS A 196 16.19 -23.87 6.24
CA LYS A 196 17.27 -23.25 7.04
C LYS A 196 18.49 -22.89 6.21
N ALA A 197 18.94 -23.76 5.30
CA ALA A 197 20.10 -23.48 4.46
C ALA A 197 19.85 -22.29 3.53
N ALA A 198 18.68 -22.23 2.88
CA ALA A 198 18.26 -21.09 2.07
C ALA A 198 18.14 -19.80 2.91
N THR A 199 17.58 -19.89 4.13
CA THR A 199 17.48 -18.75 5.06
C THR A 199 18.86 -18.25 5.48
N VAL A 200 19.80 -19.15 5.82
CA VAL A 200 21.16 -18.77 6.23
C VAL A 200 21.91 -18.11 5.07
N ALA A 201 21.85 -18.67 3.86
CA ALA A 201 22.47 -18.07 2.69
C ALA A 201 21.92 -16.66 2.40
N TYR A 202 20.59 -16.52 2.44
CA TYR A 202 19.92 -15.22 2.30
C TYR A 202 20.34 -14.21 3.38
N LEU A 203 20.43 -14.64 4.65
CA LEU A 203 20.87 -13.77 5.76
C LEU A 203 22.35 -13.36 5.63
N GLN A 204 23.21 -14.24 5.13
CA GLN A 204 24.63 -13.95 4.90
C GLN A 204 24.81 -12.95 3.74
N GLU A 205 24.09 -13.13 2.64
CA GLU A 205 24.07 -12.19 1.52
C GLU A 205 23.52 -10.83 1.97
N TYR A 206 22.45 -10.83 2.76
CA TYR A 206 21.91 -9.61 3.36
C TYR A 206 22.92 -8.91 4.27
N ALA A 207 23.56 -9.62 5.19
CA ALA A 207 24.54 -9.05 6.12
C ALA A 207 25.73 -8.43 5.37
N THR A 208 26.21 -9.10 4.33
CA THR A 208 27.29 -8.60 3.47
C THR A 208 26.88 -7.32 2.74
N ASN A 209 25.70 -7.31 2.11
CA ASN A 209 25.17 -6.12 1.45
C ASN A 209 24.90 -4.97 2.43
N LEU A 210 24.47 -5.28 3.65
CA LEU A 210 24.20 -4.30 4.70
C LEU A 210 25.46 -3.56 5.12
N GLU A 211 26.59 -4.25 5.28
CA GLU A 211 27.87 -3.64 5.63
C GLU A 211 28.31 -2.65 4.54
N GLN A 212 28.33 -3.07 3.28
CA GLN A 212 28.70 -2.21 2.15
C GLN A 212 27.80 -0.97 2.01
N ARG A 213 26.50 -1.14 2.25
CA ARG A 213 25.52 -0.04 2.22
C ARG A 213 25.68 0.88 3.43
N GLY A 214 25.95 0.32 4.60
CA GLY A 214 26.29 1.05 5.82
C GLY A 214 27.48 1.97 5.60
N ASP A 215 28.56 1.47 5.01
CA ASP A 215 29.75 2.27 4.68
C ASP A 215 29.46 3.39 3.67
N THR A 216 28.58 3.13 2.72
CA THR A 216 28.16 4.12 1.72
C THR A 216 27.35 5.25 2.37
N ILE A 217 26.39 4.90 3.23
CA ILE A 217 25.60 5.87 4.00
C ILE A 217 26.50 6.64 4.97
N ALA A 218 27.43 5.98 5.65
CA ALA A 218 28.36 6.62 6.58
C ALA A 218 29.24 7.66 5.87
N ARG A 219 29.75 7.35 4.68
CA ARG A 219 30.50 8.31 3.84
C ARG A 219 29.64 9.49 3.42
N ALA A 220 28.42 9.24 2.94
CA ALA A 220 27.51 10.31 2.52
C ALA A 220 27.09 11.22 3.69
N LEU A 221 26.87 10.66 4.88
CA LEU A 221 26.63 11.42 6.11
C LEU A 221 27.82 12.33 6.47
N HIS A 222 29.05 11.81 6.38
CA HIS A 222 30.24 12.64 6.58
C HIS A 222 30.37 13.76 5.55
N GLY A 223 30.04 13.46 4.28
CA GLY A 223 29.99 14.46 3.21
C GLY A 223 29.04 15.61 3.54
N VAL A 224 27.79 15.29 3.89
CA VAL A 224 26.78 16.27 4.31
C VAL A 224 27.22 17.04 5.57
N ALA A 225 27.71 16.34 6.60
CA ALA A 225 28.16 16.95 7.84
C ALA A 225 29.33 17.92 7.62
N GLY A 226 30.25 17.57 6.71
CA GLY A 226 31.38 18.41 6.29
C GLY A 226 30.96 19.73 5.62
N ARG A 227 29.74 19.80 5.06
CA ARG A 227 29.16 21.06 4.54
C ARG A 227 28.55 21.94 5.64
N GLY A 228 28.35 21.40 6.84
CA GLY A 228 27.82 22.09 8.00
C GLY A 228 26.33 21.85 8.20
N VAL A 229 25.97 21.15 9.29
CA VAL A 229 24.58 20.86 9.67
C VAL A 229 23.76 22.14 9.88
N GLY A 230 24.38 23.21 10.39
CA GLY A 230 23.72 24.51 10.53
C GLY A 230 23.32 25.14 9.18
N VAL A 231 24.15 24.96 8.14
CA VAL A 231 23.86 25.41 6.78
C VAL A 231 22.70 24.61 6.19
N LEU A 232 22.73 23.29 6.34
CA LEU A 232 21.63 22.42 5.95
C LEU A 232 20.31 22.86 6.60
N HIS A 233 20.32 23.07 7.92
CA HIS A 233 19.14 23.50 8.65
C HIS A 233 18.62 24.87 8.18
N ALA A 234 19.50 25.86 8.04
CA ALA A 234 19.11 27.20 7.58
C ALA A 234 18.51 27.19 6.17
N ARG A 235 19.12 26.45 5.24
CA ARG A 235 18.62 26.33 3.87
C ARG A 235 17.33 25.53 3.79
N ALA A 236 17.20 24.44 4.55
CA ALA A 236 15.95 23.70 4.62
C ALA A 236 14.82 24.56 5.20
N LEU A 237 15.10 25.37 6.22
CA LEU A 237 14.13 26.29 6.81
C LEU A 237 13.69 27.37 5.81
N ALA A 238 14.63 27.96 5.07
CA ALA A 238 14.34 28.93 4.02
C ALA A 238 13.49 28.31 2.89
N GLY A 239 13.75 27.06 2.54
CA GLY A 239 13.00 26.31 1.53
C GLY A 239 11.65 25.74 1.97
N ALA A 240 11.34 25.78 3.28
CA ALA A 240 10.09 25.26 3.83
C ALA A 240 8.89 26.20 3.60
N ASP A 241 9.11 27.40 3.04
CA ASP A 241 8.08 28.41 2.76
C ASP A 241 7.15 28.65 3.98
N LEU A 242 7.71 28.61 5.20
CA LEU A 242 6.91 28.77 6.42
C LEU A 242 6.36 30.19 6.54
N PRO A 243 5.10 30.37 6.96
CA PRO A 243 4.53 31.70 7.15
C PRO A 243 5.31 32.46 8.23
N ALA A 244 5.66 33.72 7.94
CA ALA A 244 6.30 34.59 8.91
C ALA A 244 5.35 34.80 10.10
N LEU A 245 5.78 34.39 11.30
CA LEU A 245 5.05 34.71 12.53
C LEU A 245 5.21 36.22 12.80
N PRO A 246 4.12 36.98 12.98
CA PRO A 246 4.23 38.36 13.42
C PRO A 246 4.83 38.40 14.82
N GLY A 247 5.87 39.22 15.00
CA GLY A 247 6.46 39.53 16.30
C GLY A 247 5.61 40.47 17.14
#